data_AF-A0A2V9P6Q3-F1
#
_entry.id   AF-A0A2V9P6Q3-F1
#
_cell.length_a   1.000
_cell.length_b   1.000
_cell.length_c   1.000
_cell.angle_alpha   90.00
_cell.angle_beta   90.00
_cell.angle_gamma   90.00
#
_symmetry.space_group_name_H-M   'P 1'
#
loop_
_entity.id
_entity.type
_entity.pdbx_description
1 polymer ?
#
loop_
_entity_poly.entity_id
_entity_poly.type
_entity_poly.pdbx_seq_one_letter_code
_entity_poly.pdbx_strand_id
1 'polypeptide(L)' 'MNPYLSIGSDVKLGKDVELSRFINLYGCEIGDQSKIGAFVEIQKNVRVGKRCKISSHTFICEGVTIEDNVFIGH' A
#
# COMPACT_ATOMS: atom_id res chain seq x y z
N MET A 1 -6.57 -2.91 17.32
CA MET A 1 -5.46 -2.91 16.34
C MET A 1 -5.43 -4.29 15.69
N ASN A 2 -5.50 -4.39 14.36
CA ASN A 2 -5.49 -5.71 13.69
C ASN A 2 -4.10 -6.34 13.87
N PRO A 3 -3.98 -7.53 14.50
CA PRO A 3 -2.67 -8.08 14.90
C PRO A 3 -1.75 -8.42 13.72
N TYR A 4 -2.24 -8.36 12.48
CA TYR A 4 -1.49 -8.74 11.30
C TYR A 4 -1.16 -7.57 10.37
N LEU A 5 -1.46 -6.33 10.75
CA LEU A 5 -1.12 -5.15 9.95
C LEU A 5 0.01 -4.37 10.62
N SER A 6 1.18 -4.31 9.97
CA SER A 6 2.26 -3.39 10.37
C SER A 6 2.11 -2.11 9.57
N ILE A 7 1.58 -1.07 10.22
CA ILE A 7 1.34 0.24 9.61
C ILE A 7 1.99 1.30 10.49
N GLY A 8 2.97 2.02 9.94
CA GLY A 8 3.60 3.16 10.59
C GLY A 8 2.60 4.27 10.89
N SER A 9 2.82 5.03 11.97
CA SER A 9 1.97 6.17 12.35
C SER A 9 2.01 7.32 11.33
N ASP A 10 2.99 7.29 10.43
CA ASP A 10 3.23 8.24 9.35
C ASP A 10 2.59 7.84 8.02
N VAL A 11 1.98 6.65 7.93
CA VAL A 11 1.28 6.18 6.73
C VAL A 11 -0.04 6.93 6.57
N LYS A 12 -0.27 7.47 5.37
CA LYS A 12 -1.53 8.11 5.01
C LYS A 12 -2.37 7.15 4.18
N LEU A 13 -3.54 6.80 4.69
CA LEU A 13 -4.52 5.97 3.99
C LEU A 13 -5.68 6.83 3.52
N GLY A 14 -6.02 6.70 2.24
CA GLY A 14 -7.21 7.27 1.64
C GLY A 14 -8.50 6.60 2.12
N LYS A 15 -9.62 7.04 1.57
CA LYS A 15 -10.94 6.48 1.85
C LYS A 15 -11.06 5.10 1.21
N ASP A 16 -11.70 4.17 1.92
CA ASP A 16 -12.03 2.83 1.42
C ASP A 16 -10.80 2.02 0.93
N VAL A 17 -9.63 2.23 1.54
CA VAL A 17 -8.44 1.40 1.28
C VAL A 17 -8.64 0.03 1.89
N GLU A 18 -8.45 -1.02 1.08
CA GLU A 18 -8.54 -2.41 1.53
C GLU A 18 -7.14 -2.97 1.79
N LEU A 19 -6.91 -3.41 3.02
CA LEU A 19 -5.64 -3.95 3.48
C LEU A 19 -5.76 -5.43 3.81
N SER A 20 -5.00 -6.25 3.10
CA SER A 20 -4.83 -7.67 3.43
C SER A 20 -3.93 -7.85 4.66
N ARG A 21 -3.91 -9.06 5.21
CA ARG A 21 -3.04 -9.39 6.37
C ARG A 21 -1.57 -9.45 5.96
N PHE A 22 -0.69 -9.29 6.95
CA PHE A 22 0.76 -9.41 6.84
C PHE A 22 1.42 -8.37 5.93
N ILE A 23 0.87 -7.15 5.91
CA ILE A 23 1.47 -6.02 5.19
C ILE A 23 2.47 -5.28 6.08
N ASN A 24 3.43 -4.61 5.45
CA ASN A 24 4.35 -3.69 6.10
C ASN A 24 4.38 -2.35 5.35
N LEU A 25 3.76 -1.32 5.93
CA LEU A 25 3.67 0.02 5.35
C LEU A 25 4.34 1.03 6.28
N TYR A 26 5.24 1.87 5.75
CA TYR A 26 5.89 2.92 6.53
C TYR A 26 6.24 4.12 5.65
N GLY A 27 5.95 5.34 6.12
CA GLY A 27 6.29 6.58 5.42
C GLY A 27 5.70 6.74 4.02
N CYS A 28 4.58 6.08 3.71
CA CYS A 28 3.97 6.07 2.38
C CYS A 28 2.53 6.64 2.38
N GLU A 29 2.04 6.96 1.18
CA GLU A 29 0.69 7.46 0.95
C GLU A 29 -0.06 6.50 0.01
N ILE A 30 -1.26 6.05 0.42
CA ILE A 30 -2.12 5.14 -0.36
C ILE A 30 -3.43 5.86 -0.70
N GLY A 31 -3.70 6.04 -1.99
CA GLY A 31 -4.88 6.73 -2.50
C GLY A 31 -6.19 5.96 -2.29
N ASP A 32 -7.30 6.68 -2.42
CA ASP A 32 -8.66 6.17 -2.22
C ASP A 32 -8.95 4.91 -3.03
N GLN A 33 -9.71 3.97 -2.46
CA GLN A 33 -10.20 2.75 -3.10
C GLN A 33 -9.09 1.82 -3.63
N SER A 34 -7.84 2.01 -3.18
CA SER A 34 -6.73 1.14 -3.53
C SER A 34 -6.72 -0.12 -2.65
N LYS A 35 -6.25 -1.22 -3.22
CA LYS A 35 -6.21 -2.54 -2.58
C LYS A 35 -4.79 -3.03 -2.44
N ILE A 36 -4.41 -3.38 -1.21
CA ILE A 36 -3.08 -3.89 -0.88
C ILE A 36 -3.18 -5.39 -0.56
N GLY A 37 -2.53 -6.21 -1.38
CA GLY A 37 -2.46 -7.67 -1.22
C GLY A 37 -1.68 -8.10 0.01
N ALA A 38 -1.79 -9.39 0.35
CA ALA A 38 -1.07 -9.95 1.50
C ALA A 38 0.45 -9.95 1.27
N PHE A 39 1.24 -9.82 2.34
CA PHE A 39 2.70 -9.83 2.26
C PHE A 39 3.30 -8.70 1.39
N VAL A 40 2.56 -7.62 1.19
CA VAL A 40 3.08 -6.44 0.49
C VAL A 40 3.91 -5.59 1.45
N GLU A 41 5.06 -5.12 0.96
CA GLU A 41 5.86 -4.09 1.61
C GLU A 41 5.89 -2.82 0.75
N ILE A 42 5.58 -1.68 1.38
CA ILE A 42 5.65 -0.36 0.76
C ILE A 42 6.54 0.53 1.63
N GLN A 43 7.65 0.97 1.03
CA GLN A 43 8.67 1.73 1.73
C GLN A 43 8.33 3.22 1.82
N LYS A 44 9.16 3.94 2.58
CA LYS A 44 9.05 5.39 2.78
C LYS A 44 9.09 6.15 1.44
N ASN A 45 8.45 7.32 1.44
CA ASN A 45 8.36 8.22 0.29
C ASN A 45 7.63 7.64 -0.94
N VAL A 46 6.98 6.48 -0.81
CA VAL A 46 6.14 5.95 -1.89
C VAL A 46 4.78 6.65 -1.92
N ARG A 47 4.30 6.93 -3.12
CA ARG A 47 2.92 7.39 -3.37
C ARG A 47 2.19 6.40 -4.27
N VAL A 48 1.11 5.82 -3.77
CA VAL A 48 0.17 5.01 -4.54
C VAL A 48 -1.08 5.85 -4.81
N GLY A 49 -1.44 5.98 -6.08
CA GLY A 49 -2.64 6.67 -6.52
C GLY A 49 -3.93 5.97 -6.13
N LYS A 50 -5.05 6.45 -6.67
CA LYS A 50 -6.40 5.95 -6.40
C LYS A 50 -6.72 4.72 -7.23
N ARG A 51 -7.57 3.85 -6.70
CA ARG A 51 -8.10 2.65 -7.39
C ARG A 51 -6.99 1.73 -7.92
N CYS A 52 -5.84 1.71 -7.24
CA CYS A 52 -4.74 0.82 -7.58
C CYS A 52 -4.98 -0.57 -6.99
N LYS A 53 -4.41 -1.59 -7.63
CA LYS A 53 -4.37 -2.94 -7.07
C LYS A 53 -2.93 -3.43 -7.02
N ILE A 54 -2.44 -3.61 -5.80
CA ILE A 54 -1.10 -4.11 -5.52
C ILE A 54 -1.23 -5.59 -5.13
N SER A 55 -0.71 -6.48 -5.96
CA SER A 55 -0.83 -7.93 -5.74
C SER A 55 0.00 -8.40 -4.55
N SER A 56 -0.27 -9.60 -4.07
CA SER A 56 0.44 -10.20 -2.94
C SER A 56 1.95 -10.32 -3.20
N HIS A 57 2.76 -10.23 -2.14
CA HIS A 57 4.23 -10.31 -2.19
C HIS A 57 4.91 -9.25 -3.09
N THR A 58 4.20 -8.19 -3.49
CA THR A 58 4.84 -7.05 -4.16
C THR A 58 5.70 -6.26 -3.16
N PHE A 59 6.88 -5.85 -3.60
CA PHE A 59 7.78 -4.98 -2.87
C PHE A 59 7.95 -3.66 -3.64
N ILE A 60 7.55 -2.54 -3.04
CA ILE A 60 7.66 -1.21 -3.67
C ILE A 60 8.75 -0.41 -2.96
N CYS A 61 9.87 -0.21 -3.67
CA CYS A 61 11.04 0.50 -3.16
C CYS A 61 10.76 1.98 -2.91
N GLU A 62 11.56 2.57 -2.03
CA GLU A 62 11.49 3.98 -1.66
C GLU A 62 11.41 4.94 -2.86
N GLY A 63 10.56 5.96 -2.73
CA GLY A 63 10.46 7.07 -3.69
C GLY A 63 9.67 6.76 -4.96
N VAL A 64 9.16 5.53 -5.13
CA VAL A 64 8.33 5.15 -6.27
C VAL A 64 6.99 5.90 -6.22
N THR A 65 6.55 6.39 -7.38
CA THR A 65 5.19 6.92 -7.58
C THR A 65 4.42 5.99 -8.51
N ILE A 66 3.25 5.55 -8.05
CA ILE A 66 2.29 4.73 -8.79
C ILE A 66 1.05 5.60 -9.01
N GLU A 67 0.70 5.84 -10.27
CA GLU A 67 -0.43 6.69 -10.65
C GLU A 67 -1.78 5.97 -10.50
N ASP A 68 -2.86 6.72 -10.64
CA ASP A 68 -4.24 6.23 -10.54
C ASP A 68 -4.53 5.05 -11.49
N ASN A 69 -5.33 4.09 -11.01
CA ASN A 69 -5.80 2.90 -11.74
C ASN A 69 -4.70 1.92 -12.19
N VAL A 70 -3.52 1.97 -11.57
CA VAL A 70 -2.45 1.02 -11.89
C VAL A 70 -2.68 -0.33 -11.21
N PHE A 71 -2.37 -1.40 -11.95
CA PHE A 71 -2.29 -2.76 -11.44
C PHE A 71 -0.83 -3.21 -11.41
N ILE A 72 -0.36 -3.65 -10.24
CA ILE A 72 0.93 -4.33 -10.09
C ILE A 72 0.66 -5.80 -9.81
N GLY A 73 0.98 -6.64 -10.79
CA GLY A 73 0.87 -8.09 -10.71
C GLY A 73 2.06 -8.72 -9.96
N HIS A 74 1.81 -9.89 -9.39
CA HIS A 74 2.84 -10.81 -8.93
C HIS A 74 3.10 -11.83 -10.04
#